data_AF-A0A2I0SZR9-F1
#
_entry.id   AF-A0A2I0SZR9-F1
#
_cell.length_a   1.000
_cell.length_b   1.000
_cell.length_c   1.000
_cell.angle_alpha   90.00
_cell.angle_beta   90.00
_cell.angle_gamma   90.00
#
_symmetry.space_group_name_H-M   'P 1'
#
loop_
_entity.id
_entity.type
_entity.pdbx_description
1 polymer ?
#
loop_
_entity_poly.entity_id
_entity_poly.type
_entity_poly.pdbx_seq_one_letter_code
_entity_poly.pdbx_strand_id
1 'polypeptide(L)'
;MADNANYFILESQHTLSQFAEKIPKLPEVQTKYFEMLEFVVFSLNYIPCKELISVSILLKSSTSFQCSIIAMKTLLKFTRHDYIFKDVFREVGLLEVMVNLLHKYAALLKDPTQALNDQGSVCSSILLIHAFLAGNGGG
;
A
#
# COMPACT_ATOMS: atom_id res chain seq x y z
N MET A 1 -14.88 20.83 14.71
CA MET A 1 -15.76 19.69 14.40
C MET A 1 -15.96 19.74 12.89
N ALA A 2 -15.14 19.03 12.13
CA ALA A 2 -15.27 18.97 10.67
C ALA A 2 -16.18 17.80 10.34
N ASP A 3 -17.31 18.11 9.71
CA ASP A 3 -18.44 17.23 9.47
C ASP A 3 -18.04 16.01 8.62
N ASN A 4 -18.47 14.82 9.03
CA ASN A 4 -18.27 13.55 8.31
C ASN A 4 -18.85 13.58 6.88
N ALA A 5 -19.76 14.54 6.63
CA ALA A 5 -20.34 14.80 5.31
C ALA A 5 -19.32 15.30 4.27
N ASN A 6 -18.20 15.91 4.67
CA ASN A 6 -17.21 16.41 3.71
C ASN A 6 -16.50 15.30 2.93
N TYR A 7 -16.32 14.11 3.52
CA TYR A 7 -15.78 12.96 2.79
C TYR A 7 -16.79 12.40 1.77
N PHE A 8 -18.07 12.35 2.13
CA PHE A 8 -19.15 11.88 1.26
C PHE A 8 -19.37 12.77 0.02
N ILE A 9 -19.12 14.08 0.14
CA ILE A 9 -19.16 15.01 -1.01
C ILE A 9 -18.03 14.71 -2.01
N LEU A 10 -16.85 14.27 -1.54
CA LEU A 10 -15.77 13.82 -2.42
C LEU A 10 -15.97 12.37 -2.91
N GLU A 11 -16.67 11.53 -2.16
CA GLU A 11 -17.02 10.15 -2.52
C GLU A 11 -17.91 10.09 -3.78
N SER A 12 -18.85 11.04 -3.91
CA SER A 12 -19.81 11.07 -5.03
C SER A 12 -19.15 11.29 -6.41
N GLN A 13 -17.88 11.70 -6.46
CA GLN A 13 -17.13 11.89 -7.71
C GLN A 13 -16.14 10.76 -8.04
N HIS A 14 -15.97 9.75 -7.17
CA HIS A 14 -14.93 8.72 -7.32
C HIS A 14 -13.51 9.28 -7.52
N THR A 15 -13.26 10.50 -7.03
CA THR A 15 -12.02 11.26 -7.28
C THR A 15 -10.80 10.53 -6.75
N LEU A 16 -10.89 9.87 -5.58
CA LEU A 16 -9.79 9.11 -4.99
C LEU A 16 -9.38 7.90 -5.85
N SER A 17 -10.32 7.12 -6.36
CA SER A 17 -9.98 5.97 -7.22
C SER A 17 -9.35 6.43 -8.55
N GLN A 18 -9.82 7.53 -9.14
CA GLN A 18 -9.19 8.15 -10.33
C GLN A 18 -7.81 8.74 -10.03
N PHE A 19 -7.60 9.27 -8.83
CA PHE A 19 -6.29 9.76 -8.40
C PHE A 19 -5.29 8.61 -8.28
N ALA A 20 -5.70 7.43 -7.81
CA ALA A 20 -4.83 6.26 -7.75
C ALA A 20 -4.20 5.87 -9.09
N GLU A 21 -4.90 6.06 -10.20
CA GLU A 21 -4.32 5.83 -11.53
C GLU A 21 -3.26 6.88 -11.93
N LYS A 22 -3.32 8.09 -11.36
CA LYS A 22 -2.39 9.19 -11.65
C LYS A 22 -1.23 9.30 -10.66
N ILE A 23 -1.34 8.68 -9.48
CA ILE A 23 -0.29 8.57 -8.45
C ILE A 23 1.09 8.14 -8.96
N PRO A 24 1.23 7.15 -9.86
CA PRO A 24 2.56 6.73 -10.28
C PRO A 24 3.34 7.83 -11.01
N LYS A 25 2.62 8.83 -11.56
CA LYS A 25 3.22 9.95 -12.31
C LYS A 25 3.69 11.09 -11.42
N LEU A 26 3.29 11.12 -10.15
CA LEU A 26 3.52 12.26 -9.25
C LEU A 26 3.96 11.75 -7.86
N PRO A 27 5.27 11.64 -7.58
CA PRO A 27 5.79 11.14 -6.29
C PRO A 27 5.31 11.97 -5.08
N GLU A 28 5.13 13.29 -5.24
CA GLU A 28 4.70 14.19 -4.17
C GLU A 28 3.28 13.90 -3.65
N VAL A 29 2.38 13.44 -4.52
CA VAL A 29 0.99 13.14 -4.14
C VAL A 29 0.79 11.70 -3.67
N GLN A 30 1.76 10.81 -3.87
CA GLN A 30 1.64 9.41 -3.43
C GLN A 30 1.47 9.31 -1.92
N THR A 31 2.35 9.99 -1.17
CA THR A 31 2.30 10.00 0.29
C THR A 31 0.97 10.55 0.79
N LYS A 32 0.52 11.68 0.21
CA LYS A 32 -0.76 12.30 0.58
C LYS A 32 -1.96 11.40 0.29
N TYR A 33 -1.91 10.65 -0.79
CA TYR A 33 -2.96 9.69 -1.11
C TYR A 33 -3.02 8.54 -0.10
N PHE A 34 -1.88 7.92 0.21
CA PHE A 34 -1.86 6.84 1.20
C PHE A 34 -2.25 7.34 2.60
N GLU A 35 -1.88 8.57 2.97
CA GLU A 35 -2.36 9.22 4.20
C GLU A 35 -3.89 9.41 4.20
N MET A 36 -4.48 9.82 3.07
CA MET A 36 -5.94 9.88 2.95
C MET A 36 -6.56 8.49 3.07
N LEU A 37 -6.00 7.48 2.40
CA LEU A 37 -6.47 6.10 2.48
C LEU A 37 -6.44 5.59 3.93
N GLU A 38 -5.38 5.91 4.66
CA GLU A 38 -5.28 5.64 6.10
C GLU A 38 -6.38 6.34 6.89
N PHE A 39 -6.62 7.63 6.65
CA PHE A 39 -7.68 8.36 7.33
C PHE A 39 -9.06 7.72 7.10
N VAL A 40 -9.34 7.23 5.89
CA VAL A 40 -10.62 6.61 5.54
C VAL A 40 -10.81 5.29 6.29
N VAL A 41 -9.78 4.46 6.29
CA VAL A 41 -9.84 3.17 6.99
C VAL A 41 -9.88 3.37 8.50
N PHE A 42 -9.00 4.20 9.06
CA PHE A 42 -8.87 4.34 10.52
C PHE A 42 -9.89 5.30 11.14
N SER A 43 -10.13 6.46 10.53
CA SER A 43 -11.02 7.47 11.09
C SER A 43 -12.47 7.26 10.68
N LEU A 44 -12.72 6.85 9.42
CA LEU A 44 -14.08 6.64 8.92
C LEU A 44 -14.56 5.18 9.06
N ASN A 45 -13.70 4.24 9.45
CA ASN A 45 -14.02 2.81 9.53
C ASN A 45 -14.65 2.28 8.22
N TYR A 46 -14.24 2.83 7.08
CA TYR A 46 -14.73 2.47 5.76
C TYR A 46 -13.69 1.64 5.00
N ILE A 47 -14.15 0.69 4.18
CA ILE A 47 -13.28 -0.19 3.39
C ILE A 47 -13.19 0.36 1.96
N PRO A 48 -12.06 0.99 1.56
CA PRO A 48 -11.91 1.57 0.23
C PRO A 48 -11.56 0.49 -0.81
N CYS A 49 -12.50 -0.44 -1.08
CA CYS A 49 -12.26 -1.58 -1.99
C CYS A 49 -11.82 -1.14 -3.39
N LYS A 50 -12.42 -0.08 -3.94
CA LYS A 50 -12.07 0.43 -5.28
C LYS A 50 -10.63 0.94 -5.33
N GLU A 51 -10.22 1.73 -4.34
CA GLU A 51 -8.84 2.19 -4.23
C GLU A 51 -7.85 1.04 -4.02
N LEU A 52 -8.20 0.04 -3.20
CA LEU A 52 -7.36 -1.14 -2.98
C LEU A 52 -7.10 -1.92 -4.28
N ILE A 53 -8.11 -2.05 -5.14
CA ILE A 53 -7.95 -2.64 -6.47
C ILE A 53 -6.95 -1.81 -7.30
N SER A 54 -7.12 -0.48 -7.34
CA SER A 54 -6.18 0.38 -8.08
C SER A 54 -4.75 0.30 -7.54
N VAL A 55 -4.57 0.21 -6.21
CA VAL A 55 -3.26 0.02 -5.57
C VAL A 55 -2.66 -1.35 -5.97
N SER A 56 -3.47 -2.41 -6.02
CA SER A 56 -3.05 -3.73 -6.51
C SER A 56 -2.46 -3.66 -7.91
N ILE A 57 -3.17 -2.99 -8.83
CA ILE A 57 -2.74 -2.81 -10.22
C ILE A 57 -1.47 -1.96 -10.28
N LEU A 58 -1.41 -0.87 -9.50
CA LEU A 58 -0.29 0.05 -9.45
C LEU A 58 1.01 -0.64 -8.98
N LEU A 59 0.90 -1.49 -7.96
CA LEU A 59 1.99 -2.31 -7.44
C LEU A 59 2.44 -3.35 -8.47
N LYS A 60 1.48 -4.01 -9.15
CA LYS A 60 1.75 -4.99 -10.19
C LYS A 60 2.44 -4.37 -11.41
N SER A 61 2.12 -3.12 -11.74
CA SER A 61 2.69 -2.36 -12.85
C SER A 61 4.17 -1.95 -12.63
N SER A 62 4.79 -2.30 -11.49
CA SER A 62 6.22 -2.03 -11.22
C SER A 62 6.62 -0.57 -11.37
N THR A 63 5.80 0.34 -10.86
CA THR A 63 5.90 1.79 -11.12
C THR A 63 7.04 2.48 -10.38
N SER A 64 7.23 2.21 -9.08
CA SER A 64 8.36 2.76 -8.31
C SER A 64 8.56 2.04 -6.97
N PHE A 65 9.80 1.90 -6.52
CA PHE A 65 10.15 1.28 -5.24
C PHE A 65 9.59 2.07 -4.04
N GLN A 66 9.77 3.39 -4.03
CA GLN A 66 9.28 4.27 -2.96
C GLN A 66 7.75 4.15 -2.83
N CYS A 67 7.03 4.21 -3.96
CA CYS A 67 5.58 4.02 -3.98
C CYS A 67 5.17 2.66 -3.40
N SER A 68 5.87 1.61 -3.82
CA SER A 68 5.58 0.24 -3.39
C SER A 68 5.79 0.06 -1.88
N ILE A 69 6.84 0.66 -1.32
CA ILE A 69 7.13 0.62 0.12
C ILE A 69 6.03 1.33 0.91
N ILE A 70 5.62 2.54 0.48
CA ILE A 70 4.57 3.31 1.15
C ILE A 70 3.26 2.51 1.11
N ALA A 71 2.88 2.02 -0.08
CA ALA A 71 1.70 1.20 -0.27
C ALA A 71 1.70 -0.02 0.65
N MET A 72 2.78 -0.79 0.66
CA MET A 72 2.92 -1.97 1.52
C MET A 72 2.79 -1.64 3.01
N LYS A 73 3.40 -0.54 3.46
CA LYS A 73 3.28 -0.09 4.85
C LYS A 73 1.83 0.22 5.20
N THR A 74 1.13 0.96 4.35
CA THR A 74 -0.28 1.31 4.55
C THR A 74 -1.18 0.08 4.55
N LEU A 75 -0.98 -0.82 3.58
CA LEU A 75 -1.68 -2.10 3.47
C LEU A 75 -1.49 -2.98 4.72
N LEU A 76 -0.26 -3.04 5.26
CA LEU A 76 0.04 -3.77 6.49
C LEU A 76 -0.71 -3.18 7.70
N LYS A 77 -0.83 -1.85 7.77
CA LYS A 77 -1.61 -1.20 8.84
C LYS A 77 -3.09 -1.59 8.76
N PHE A 78 -3.68 -1.69 7.56
CA PHE A 78 -5.08 -2.10 7.39
C PHE A 78 -5.33 -3.53 7.86
N THR A 79 -4.45 -4.47 7.50
CA THR A 79 -4.57 -5.87 7.94
C THR A 79 -4.38 -6.07 9.45
N ARG A 80 -3.76 -5.10 10.14
CA ARG A 80 -3.67 -5.07 11.61
C ARG A 80 -4.86 -4.35 12.27
N HIS A 81 -5.59 -3.53 11.52
CA HIS A 81 -6.74 -2.81 12.03
C HIS A 81 -7.95 -3.74 12.18
N ASP A 82 -8.30 -4.45 11.12
CA ASP A 82 -9.46 -5.33 11.09
C ASP A 82 -9.20 -6.57 10.22
N TYR A 83 -9.76 -7.71 10.63
CA TYR A 83 -9.60 -8.96 9.90
C TYR A 83 -10.32 -8.94 8.56
N ILE A 84 -11.35 -8.11 8.38
CA ILE A 84 -12.07 -7.98 7.09
C ILE A 84 -11.13 -7.56 5.96
N PHE A 85 -10.08 -6.78 6.26
CA PHE A 85 -9.07 -6.42 5.26
C PHE A 85 -8.27 -7.62 4.76
N LYS A 86 -8.12 -8.68 5.57
CA LYS A 86 -7.44 -9.91 5.12
C LYS A 86 -8.26 -10.63 4.05
N ASP A 87 -9.58 -10.71 4.22
CA ASP A 87 -10.49 -11.26 3.20
C ASP A 87 -10.51 -10.37 1.96
N VAL A 88 -10.70 -9.06 2.12
CA VAL A 88 -10.70 -8.11 1.00
C VAL A 88 -9.40 -8.17 0.21
N PHE A 89 -8.24 -8.22 0.88
CA PHE A 89 -6.94 -8.31 0.20
C PHE A 89 -6.76 -9.61 -0.58
N ARG A 90 -7.34 -10.70 -0.07
CA ARG A 90 -7.32 -12.00 -0.76
C ARG A 90 -8.22 -11.93 -1.99
N GLU A 91 -9.40 -11.33 -1.84
CA GLU A 91 -10.41 -11.22 -2.89
C GLU A 91 -9.96 -10.32 -4.06
N VAL A 92 -9.31 -9.18 -3.75
CA VAL A 92 -8.77 -8.26 -4.78
C VAL A 92 -7.37 -8.66 -5.27
N GLY A 93 -6.78 -9.74 -4.74
CA GLY A 93 -5.46 -10.24 -5.12
C GLY A 93 -4.27 -9.41 -4.61
N LEU A 94 -4.47 -8.47 -3.69
CA LEU A 94 -3.42 -7.66 -3.08
C LEU A 94 -2.40 -8.49 -2.32
N LEU A 95 -2.87 -9.54 -1.63
CA LEU A 95 -2.00 -10.48 -0.91
C LEU A 95 -0.96 -11.13 -1.82
N GLU A 96 -1.38 -11.58 -3.01
CA GLU A 96 -0.47 -12.17 -4.00
C GLU A 96 0.56 -11.14 -4.47
N VAL A 97 0.12 -9.92 -4.79
CA VAL A 97 1.00 -8.84 -5.23
C VAL A 97 2.04 -8.47 -4.15
N MET A 98 1.62 -8.39 -2.89
CA MET A 98 2.53 -8.11 -1.77
C MET A 98 3.57 -9.22 -1.60
N VAL A 99 3.17 -10.50 -1.65
CA VAL A 99 4.09 -11.63 -1.55
C VAL A 99 5.08 -11.64 -2.71
N ASN A 100 4.61 -11.41 -3.95
CA ASN A 100 5.47 -11.35 -5.12
C ASN A 100 6.54 -10.26 -5.03
N LEU A 101 6.15 -9.08 -4.54
CA LEU A 101 7.09 -8.00 -4.27
C LEU A 101 8.06 -8.34 -3.14
N LEU A 102 7.59 -9.01 -2.08
CA LEU A 102 8.46 -9.49 -1.00
C LEU A 102 9.52 -10.48 -1.51
N HIS A 103 9.13 -11.44 -2.35
CA HIS A 103 10.05 -12.36 -3.01
C HIS A 103 11.04 -11.63 -3.90
N LYS A 104 10.58 -10.65 -4.68
CA LYS A 104 11.45 -9.80 -5.50
C LYS A 104 12.48 -9.05 -4.65
N TYR A 105 12.07 -8.46 -3.52
CA TYR A 105 12.97 -7.76 -2.60
C TYR A 105 13.93 -8.72 -1.87
N ALA A 106 13.47 -9.90 -1.48
CA ALA A 106 14.31 -10.93 -0.85
C ALA A 106 15.38 -11.46 -1.83
N ALA A 107 15.03 -11.62 -3.11
CA ALA A 107 15.98 -12.00 -4.16
C ALA A 107 17.05 -10.91 -4.38
N LEU A 108 16.64 -9.63 -4.39
CA LEU A 108 17.58 -8.50 -4.48
C LEU A 108 18.54 -8.41 -3.29
N LEU A 109 18.11 -8.82 -2.10
CA LEU A 109 18.96 -8.93 -0.92
C LEU A 109 20.02 -10.03 -1.04
N LYS A 110 19.72 -11.10 -1.77
CA LYS A 110 20.67 -12.19 -2.04
C LYS A 110 21.69 -11.84 -3.13
N ASP A 111 21.34 -10.96 -4.06
CA ASP A 111 22.17 -10.57 -5.20
C ASP A 111 22.43 -9.04 -5.20
N PRO A 112 23.47 -8.56 -4.49
CA PRO A 112 23.77 -7.13 -4.34
C PRO A 112 24.15 -6.45 -5.67
N THR A 113 24.42 -7.22 -6.73
CA THR A 113 24.79 -6.74 -8.07
C THR A 113 23.67 -5.94 -8.75
N GLN A 114 22.40 -6.20 -8.42
CA GLN A 114 21.25 -5.42 -8.93
C GLN A 114 20.85 -4.23 -8.04
N ALA A 115 21.41 -4.11 -6.82
CA ALA A 115 21.05 -3.09 -5.85
C ALA A 115 21.77 -1.74 -6.04
N LEU A 116 22.74 -1.67 -6.97
CA LEU A 116 23.64 -0.52 -7.12
C LEU A 116 23.01 0.76 -7.68
N ASN A 117 21.74 0.75 -8.10
CA ASN A 117 21.07 1.96 -8.61
C ASN A 117 20.13 2.66 -7.62
N ASP A 118 19.84 2.09 -6.44
CA ASP A 118 18.79 2.64 -5.54
C ASP A 118 19.12 2.41 -4.05
N GLN A 119 20.31 2.85 -3.63
CA GLN A 119 20.91 2.52 -2.33
C GLN A 119 20.14 3.07 -1.10
N GLY A 120 19.24 4.04 -1.28
CA GLY A 120 18.39 4.58 -0.21
C GLY A 120 17.12 3.76 0.10
N SER A 121 16.70 2.89 -0.82
CA SER A 121 15.41 2.18 -0.77
C SER A 121 15.49 0.80 -0.11
N VAL A 122 16.61 0.10 -0.32
CA VAL A 122 16.86 -1.26 0.20
C VAL A 122 16.69 -1.34 1.72
N CYS A 123 17.10 -0.31 2.45
CA CYS A 123 17.00 -0.25 3.91
C CYS A 123 15.53 -0.24 4.38
N SER A 124 14.64 0.44 3.65
CA SER A 124 13.20 0.42 3.93
C SER A 124 12.53 -0.91 3.53
N SER A 125 13.02 -1.57 2.48
CA SER A 125 12.56 -2.92 2.09
C SER A 125 12.91 -3.97 3.15
N ILE A 126 14.12 -3.90 3.73
CA ILE A 126 14.54 -4.77 4.85
C ILE A 126 13.63 -4.59 6.06
N LEU A 127 13.33 -3.34 6.43
CA LEU A 127 12.44 -3.04 7.55
C LEU A 127 11.02 -3.58 7.30
N LEU A 128 10.56 -3.56 6.05
CA LEU A 128 9.26 -4.09 5.67
C LEU A 128 9.21 -5.63 5.71
N ILE A 129 10.25 -6.31 5.21
CA ILE A 129 10.39 -7.78 5.33
C ILE A 129 10.43 -8.16 6.82
N HIS A 130 11.21 -7.44 7.63
CA HIS A 130 11.29 -7.67 9.07
C HIS A 130 9.94 -7.42 9.76
N ALA A 131 9.21 -6.35 9.41
CA ALA A 131 7.88 -6.09 9.95
C ALA A 131 6.85 -7.15 9.54
N PHE A 132 6.92 -7.65 8.30
CA PHE A 132 6.04 -8.71 7.80
C PHE A 132 6.32 -10.06 8.48
N LEU A 133 7.59 -10.42 8.65
CA LEU A 133 8.00 -11.64 9.36
C LEU A 133 7.71 -11.55 10.86
N ALA A 134 7.98 -10.40 11.50
CA ALA A 134 7.70 -10.18 12.92
C ALA A 134 6.18 -10.17 13.22
N GLY A 135 5.35 -9.74 12.27
CA GLY A 135 3.89 -9.75 12.39
C GLY A 135 3.23 -11.13 12.29
N ASN A 136 3.94 -12.15 11.81
CA ASN A 136 3.45 -13.52 11.68
C ASN A 136 3.99 -14.47 12.77
N GLY A 137 4.69 -13.94 13.78
CA GLY A 137 5.35 -14.73 14.83
C GLY A 137 4.63 -14.80 16.18
N GLY A 138 3.33 -14.50 16.26
CA GLY A 138 2.60 -14.48 17.53
C GLY A 138 1.24 -15.17 17.47
N GLY A 139 1.18 -16.38 18.03
CA GLY A 139 -0.04 -17.07 18.47
C GLY A 139 -0.60 -18.09 17.50
#